data_AF-A0A349UQU8-F1
#
_entry.id   AF-A0A349UQU8-F1
#
_cell.length_a   1.000
_cell.length_b   1.000
_cell.length_c   1.000
_cell.angle_alpha   90.00
_cell.angle_beta   90.00
_cell.angle_gamma   90.00
#
_symmetry.space_group_name_H-M   'P 1'
#
loop_
_entity.id
_entity.type
_entity.pdbx_description
1 polymer ?
#
loop_
_entity_poly.entity_id
_entity_poly.type
_entity_poly.pdbx_seq_one_letter_code
_entity_poly.pdbx_strand_id
1 'polypeptide(L)'
;MYNNWQDWRWQVRHTVRDIPTFERLLNVQLDDDRRKGLARTLERFPLSITPYYLSLIDAADYENDPVFLQSFPRQAELIVGKDEIADPLHEDHDSPVPLITHRYPDRVLFHVSNVCSMYCRHCTR
;
A
#
# COMPACT_ATOMS: atom_id res chain seq x y z
N MET A 1 -21.11 7.70 -23.83
CA MET A 1 -20.13 8.17 -22.82
C MET A 1 -19.56 6.94 -22.15
N TYR A 2 -18.33 6.54 -22.47
CA TYR A 2 -17.68 5.48 -21.71
C TYR A 2 -17.44 6.02 -20.30
N ASN A 3 -18.00 5.33 -19.31
CA ASN A 3 -17.82 5.65 -17.90
C ASN A 3 -16.34 5.46 -17.56
N ASN A 4 -15.64 6.54 -17.22
CA ASN A 4 -14.21 6.53 -16.87
C ASN A 4 -13.87 5.49 -15.78
N TRP A 5 -14.86 5.08 -14.99
CA TRP A 5 -14.73 4.05 -13.96
C TRP A 5 -14.14 2.72 -14.45
N GLN A 6 -14.49 2.29 -15.67
CA GLN A 6 -14.03 1.02 -16.24
C GLN A 6 -12.64 1.11 -16.88
N ASP A 7 -12.08 2.32 -17.05
CA ASP A 7 -10.71 2.49 -17.55
C ASP A 7 -9.70 2.36 -16.40
N TRP A 8 -8.93 1.27 -16.41
CA TRP A 8 -7.90 1.04 -15.41
C TRP A 8 -6.83 2.13 -15.40
N ARG A 9 -6.57 2.79 -16.54
CA ARG A 9 -5.60 3.90 -16.61
C ARG A 9 -6.14 5.11 -15.86
N TRP A 10 -7.44 5.35 -15.96
CA TRP A 10 -8.11 6.39 -15.19
C TRP A 10 -8.01 6.08 -13.69
N GLN A 11 -8.25 4.83 -13.28
CA GLN A 11 -8.11 4.41 -11.88
C GLN A 11 -6.70 4.68 -11.32
N VAL A 12 -5.65 4.29 -12.07
CA VAL A 12 -4.24 4.50 -11.66
C VAL A 12 -3.85 5.98 -11.64
N ARG A 13 -4.38 6.78 -12.57
CA ARG A 13 -4.16 8.24 -12.62
C ARG A 13 -4.79 8.97 -11.43
N HIS A 14 -5.94 8.48 -10.96
CA HIS A 14 -6.71 9.10 -9.87
C HIS A 14 -6.53 8.39 -8.53
N THR A 15 -5.48 7.58 -8.38
CA THR A 15 -5.08 6.99 -7.11
C THR A 15 -4.88 8.07 -6.04
N VAL A 16 -5.50 7.83 -4.88
CA VAL A 16 -5.34 8.61 -3.65
C VAL A 16 -3.95 8.34 -3.06
N ARG A 17 -3.18 9.42 -2.84
CA ARG A 17 -1.78 9.34 -2.36
C ARG A 17 -1.51 10.20 -1.12
N ASP A 18 -2.53 10.87 -0.60
CA ASP A 18 -2.42 11.80 0.52
C ASP A 18 -3.65 11.70 1.44
N ILE A 19 -3.42 12.05 2.70
CA ILE A 19 -4.44 11.99 3.77
C ILE A 19 -5.59 12.97 3.50
N PRO A 20 -5.36 14.25 3.11
CA PRO A 20 -6.46 15.18 2.85
C PRO A 20 -7.43 14.71 1.77
N THR A 21 -6.91 14.12 0.68
CA THR A 21 -7.74 13.55 -0.38
C THR A 21 -8.55 12.36 0.11
N PHE A 22 -7.96 11.48 0.93
CA PHE A 22 -8.67 10.37 1.55
C PHE A 22 -9.82 10.85 2.44
N GLU A 23 -9.54 11.77 3.37
CA GLU A 23 -10.52 12.37 4.28
C GLU A 23 -11.70 12.99 3.51
N ARG A 24 -11.39 13.77 2.48
CA ARG A 24 -12.39 14.42 1.62
C ARG A 24 -13.28 13.41 0.87
N LEU A 25 -12.70 12.31 0.37
CA LEU A 25 -13.45 11.35 -0.45
C LEU A 25 -14.32 10.40 0.38
N LEU A 26 -13.88 10.00 1.58
CA LEU A 26 -14.68 9.19 2.50
C LEU A 26 -15.53 10.03 3.46
N ASN A 27 -15.40 11.37 3.43
CA ASN A 27 -16.06 12.29 4.35
C ASN A 27 -15.78 11.94 5.82
N VAL A 28 -14.53 11.60 6.13
CA VAL A 28 -14.03 11.31 7.47
C VAL A 28 -13.11 12.41 7.94
N GLN A 29 -12.95 12.55 9.26
CA GLN A 29 -12.03 13.51 9.86
C GLN A 29 -11.14 12.77 10.86
N LEU A 30 -9.84 12.82 10.61
CA LEU A 30 -8.81 12.33 11.51
C LEU A 30 -8.38 13.47 12.45
N ASP A 31 -8.02 13.15 13.69
CA ASP A 31 -7.45 14.14 14.59
C ASP A 31 -6.02 14.53 14.18
N ASP A 32 -5.55 15.69 14.65
CA ASP A 32 -4.26 16.26 14.22
C ASP A 32 -3.06 15.40 14.64
N ASP A 33 -3.14 14.72 15.78
CA ASP A 33 -2.05 13.87 16.25
C ASP A 33 -1.98 12.57 15.44
N ARG A 34 -3.15 12.02 15.07
CA ARG A 34 -3.24 10.92 14.11
C ARG A 34 -2.66 11.33 12.76
N ARG A 35 -3.03 12.50 12.22
CA ARG A 35 -2.47 13.02 10.94
C ARG A 35 -0.95 13.13 10.98
N LYS A 36 -0.36 13.68 12.05
CA LYS A 36 1.11 13.80 12.18
C LYS A 36 1.79 12.44 12.17
N GLY A 37 1.27 11.47 12.92
CA GLY A 37 1.87 10.13 12.92
C GLY A 37 1.71 9.40 11.60
N LEU A 38 0.59 9.60 10.91
CA LEU A 38 0.39 9.07 9.56
C LEU A 38 1.33 9.72 8.54
N ALA A 39 1.57 11.02 8.62
CA ALA A 39 2.53 11.71 7.75
C ALA A 39 3.93 11.07 7.84
N ARG A 40 4.41 10.81 9.06
CA ARG A 40 5.68 10.07 9.28
C ARG A 40 5.63 8.65 8.72
N THR A 41 4.49 7.99 8.78
CA THR A 41 4.32 6.64 8.22
C THR A 41 4.43 6.66 6.70
N LEU A 42 3.88 7.69 6.05
CA LEU A 42 3.92 7.87 4.59
C LEU A 42 5.32 8.18 4.04
N GLU A 43 6.22 8.73 4.86
CA GLU A 43 7.64 8.90 4.48
C GLU A 43 8.34 7.55 4.26
N ARG A 44 7.91 6.49 4.96
CA ARG A 44 8.48 5.14 4.85
C ARG A 44 7.66 4.23 3.93
N PHE A 45 6.33 4.26 4.06
CA PHE A 45 5.41 3.36 3.38
C PHE A 45 4.35 4.18 2.64
N PRO A 46 4.56 4.48 1.35
CA PRO A 46 3.72 5.42 0.60
C PRO A 46 2.27 4.94 0.48
N LEU A 47 1.35 5.89 0.33
CA LEU A 47 -0.07 5.63 0.10
C LEU A 47 -0.35 5.49 -1.40
N SER A 48 -1.13 4.49 -1.75
CA SER A 48 -1.66 4.31 -3.10
C SER A 48 -2.98 3.54 -2.99
N ILE A 49 -4.11 4.22 -3.16
CA ILE A 49 -5.44 3.59 -3.17
C ILE A 49 -6.19 4.03 -4.43
N THR A 50 -6.57 3.12 -5.32
CA THR A 50 -7.39 3.47 -6.49
C THR A 50 -8.79 3.90 -6.09
N PRO A 51 -9.50 4.73 -6.88
CA PRO A 51 -10.89 5.07 -6.62
C PRO A 51 -11.78 3.84 -6.40
N TYR A 52 -11.58 2.77 -7.19
CA TYR A 52 -12.26 1.50 -7.01
C TYR A 52 -12.03 0.90 -5.62
N TYR A 53 -10.77 0.75 -5.20
CA TYR A 53 -10.46 0.11 -3.91
C TYR A 53 -10.95 0.96 -2.74
N LEU A 54 -10.85 2.29 -2.85
CA LEU A 54 -11.39 3.23 -1.87
C LEU A 54 -12.91 3.08 -1.72
N SER A 55 -13.64 2.87 -2.82
CA SER A 55 -15.11 2.75 -2.83
C SER A 55 -15.64 1.51 -2.11
N LEU A 56 -14.77 0.56 -1.79
CA LEU A 56 -15.14 -0.66 -1.06
C LEU A 56 -15.08 -0.49 0.47
N ILE A 57 -14.48 0.61 0.95
CA ILE A 57 -14.37 0.89 2.38
C ILE A 57 -15.73 1.34 2.91
N ASP A 58 -16.21 0.69 3.97
CA ASP A 58 -17.33 1.21 4.74
C ASP A 58 -16.90 2.46 5.53
N ALA A 59 -17.28 3.64 5.04
CA ALA A 59 -16.94 4.90 5.69
C ALA A 59 -17.60 5.08 7.07
N ALA A 60 -18.71 4.38 7.35
CA ALA A 60 -19.39 4.49 8.64
C ALA A 60 -18.63 3.78 9.78
N ASP A 61 -17.87 2.73 9.44
CA ASP A 61 -17.05 1.95 10.39
C ASP A 61 -15.67 1.64 9.80
N TYR A 62 -15.03 2.67 9.23
CA TYR A 62 -13.79 2.48 8.48
C TYR A 62 -12.65 1.92 9.33
N GLU A 63 -12.66 2.11 10.66
CA GLU A 63 -11.60 1.61 11.53
C GLU A 63 -11.61 0.08 11.67
N ASN A 64 -12.77 -0.55 11.51
CA ASN A 64 -12.93 -2.01 11.54
C ASN A 64 -13.06 -2.61 10.14
N ASP A 65 -13.18 -1.77 9.11
CA ASP A 65 -13.32 -2.21 7.72
C ASP A 65 -12.05 -2.94 7.23
N PRO A 66 -12.18 -4.17 6.69
CA PRO A 66 -11.03 -4.98 6.29
C PRO A 66 -10.32 -4.42 5.04
N VAL A 67 -10.98 -3.64 4.19
CA VAL A 67 -10.38 -3.01 3.02
C VAL A 67 -9.52 -1.82 3.48
N PHE A 68 -10.02 -1.03 4.42
CA PHE A 68 -9.28 0.05 5.07
C PHE A 68 -8.00 -0.47 5.73
N LEU A 69 -8.09 -1.53 6.54
CA LEU A 69 -6.95 -2.13 7.23
C LEU A 69 -5.85 -2.61 6.27
N GLN A 70 -6.20 -2.98 5.05
CA GLN A 70 -5.25 -3.42 4.04
C GLN A 70 -4.64 -2.28 3.20
N SER A 71 -5.28 -1.10 3.15
CA SER A 71 -4.93 -0.04 2.20
C SER A 71 -4.50 1.29 2.81
N PHE A 72 -4.98 1.62 4.01
CA PHE A 72 -4.69 2.89 4.66
C PHE A 72 -3.65 2.74 5.79
N PRO A 73 -2.65 3.63 5.86
CA PRO A 73 -1.57 3.56 6.84
C PRO A 73 -2.03 3.51 8.30
N ARG A 74 -1.24 2.83 9.12
CA ARG A 74 -1.31 2.90 10.58
C ARG A 74 0.05 3.23 11.17
N GLN A 75 0.06 4.03 12.24
CA GLN A 75 1.30 4.38 12.94
C GLN A 75 2.05 3.17 13.50
N ALA A 76 1.33 2.06 13.77
CA ALA A 76 1.90 0.82 14.23
C ALA A 76 2.90 0.19 13.24
N GLU A 77 2.83 0.55 11.95
CA GLU A 77 3.78 0.07 10.94
C GLU A 77 5.21 0.59 11.17
N LEU A 78 5.38 1.63 11.97
CA LEU A 78 6.70 2.15 12.35
C LEU A 78 7.29 1.43 13.57
N ILE A 79 6.53 0.56 14.22
CA ILE A 79 6.99 -0.23 15.37
C ILE A 79 7.69 -1.47 14.82
N VAL A 80 9.02 -1.46 14.87
CA VAL A 80 9.83 -2.61 14.43
C VAL A 80 9.99 -3.60 15.59
N GLY A 81 9.47 -4.80 15.41
CA GLY A 81 9.63 -5.92 16.35
C GLY A 81 11.07 -6.48 16.39
N LYS A 82 11.38 -7.20 17.47
CA LYS A 82 12.72 -7.80 17.68
C LYS A 82 13.11 -8.86 16.64
N ASP A 83 12.12 -9.52 16.04
CA ASP A 83 12.30 -10.62 15.08
C ASP A 83 12.05 -10.14 13.64
N GLU A 84 11.82 -8.84 13.44
CA GLU A 84 11.64 -8.26 12.11
C GLU A 84 12.99 -8.09 11.40
N ILE A 85 13.00 -8.45 10.13
CA ILE A 85 14.18 -8.42 9.26
C ILE A 85 13.76 -7.75 7.96
N ALA A 86 14.65 -6.95 7.37
CA ALA A 86 14.36 -6.21 6.13
C ALA A 86 14.09 -7.14 4.93
N ASP A 87 14.86 -8.22 4.81
CA ASP A 87 14.70 -9.26 3.79
C ASP A 87 14.50 -10.63 4.46
N PRO A 88 13.31 -10.90 5.02
CA PRO A 88 13.06 -12.15 5.74
C PRO A 88 13.03 -13.36 4.80
N LEU A 89 12.89 -13.09 3.50
CA LEU A 89 12.83 -14.08 2.46
C LEU A 89 14.14 -14.19 1.70
N HIS A 90 15.26 -13.63 2.16
CA HIS A 90 16.58 -13.67 1.50
C HIS A 90 16.54 -13.48 -0.03
N GLU A 91 15.63 -12.63 -0.54
CA GLU A 91 15.47 -12.37 -1.96
C GLU A 91 16.70 -11.69 -2.57
N ASP A 92 17.43 -10.91 -1.76
CA ASP A 92 18.69 -10.24 -2.15
C ASP A 92 19.89 -11.20 -2.14
N HIS A 93 19.99 -12.07 -1.12
CA HIS A 93 21.08 -13.05 -1.02
C HIS A 93 21.00 -14.10 -2.13
N ASP A 94 19.79 -14.57 -2.45
CA ASP A 94 19.56 -15.58 -3.50
C ASP A 94 19.46 -14.95 -4.90
N SER A 95 20.00 -13.74 -5.07
CA SER A 95 19.95 -12.95 -6.30
C SER A 95 21.27 -13.07 -7.07
N PRO A 96 21.36 -13.90 -8.13
CA PRO A 96 22.58 -13.98 -8.95
C PRO A 96 22.87 -12.67 -9.70
N VAL A 97 21.82 -11.90 -10.01
CA VAL A 97 21.88 -10.59 -10.67
C VAL A 97 20.69 -9.73 -10.22
N PRO A 98 20.78 -8.39 -10.26
CA PRO A 98 19.68 -7.52 -9.86
C PRO A 98 18.35 -7.90 -10.51
N LEU A 99 17.26 -7.84 -9.72
CA LEU A 99 15.88 -8.11 -10.13
C LEU A 99 15.56 -9.57 -10.48
N ILE A 100 16.49 -10.52 -10.27
CA ILE A 100 16.24 -11.95 -10.44
C ILE A 100 16.62 -12.69 -9.16
N THR A 101 15.64 -13.33 -8.51
CA THR A 101 15.90 -14.24 -7.38
C THR A 101 15.86 -15.69 -7.87
N HIS A 102 16.93 -16.46 -7.64
CA HIS A 102 17.05 -17.87 -8.03
C HIS A 102 17.34 -18.76 -6.82
N ARG A 103 16.35 -18.90 -5.94
CA ARG A 103 16.43 -19.76 -4.75
C ARG A 103 16.36 -21.26 -5.07
N TYR A 104 15.47 -21.63 -6.00
CA TYR A 104 15.11 -23.02 -6.24
C TYR A 104 15.75 -23.55 -7.52
N PRO A 105 16.11 -24.84 -7.60
CA PRO A 105 16.89 -25.37 -8.73
C PRO A 105 16.28 -25.13 -10.12
N ASP A 106 14.95 -25.11 -10.24
CA ASP A 106 14.21 -25.21 -11.50
C ASP A 106 13.34 -23.99 -11.84
N ARG A 107 13.40 -22.90 -11.04
CA ARG A 107 12.57 -21.70 -11.26
C ARG A 107 13.18 -20.45 -10.66
N VAL A 108 12.84 -19.31 -11.25
CA VAL A 108 13.30 -17.99 -10.85
C VAL A 108 12.13 -17.02 -10.70
N LEU A 109 12.32 -15.98 -9.88
CA LEU A 109 11.43 -14.83 -9.78
C LEU A 109 12.04 -13.65 -10.54
N PHE A 110 11.30 -13.07 -11.48
CA PHE A 110 11.66 -11.82 -12.16
C PHE A 110 10.90 -10.64 -11.55
N HIS A 111 11.62 -9.67 -11.02
CA HIS A 111 11.03 -8.40 -10.56
C HIS A 111 10.97 -7.38 -11.71
N VAL A 112 9.86 -7.40 -12.45
CA VAL A 112 9.67 -6.57 -13.66
C VAL A 112 9.18 -5.14 -13.38
N SER A 113 8.56 -4.92 -12.23
CA SER A 113 8.04 -3.62 -11.83
C SER A 113 7.86 -3.57 -10.32
N ASN A 114 8.21 -2.43 -9.72
CA ASN A 114 7.96 -2.08 -8.32
C ASN A 114 6.69 -1.21 -8.15
N VAL A 115 5.87 -1.10 -9.20
CA VAL A 115 4.65 -0.29 -9.18
C VAL A 115 3.42 -1.18 -9.08
N CYS A 116 2.63 -0.95 -8.05
CA CYS A 116 1.31 -1.52 -7.86
C CYS A 116 0.25 -0.43 -7.99
N SER A 117 -0.95 -0.79 -8.43
CA SER A 117 -2.10 0.13 -8.46
C SER A 117 -2.56 0.54 -7.06
N MET A 118 -2.35 -0.35 -6.08
CA MET A 118 -2.62 -0.15 -4.66
C MET A 118 -1.42 -0.66 -3.86
N TYR A 119 -1.03 0.04 -2.79
CA TYR A 119 0.05 -0.38 -1.89
C TYR A 119 -0.51 -1.00 -0.61
N CYS A 120 -0.46 -2.33 -0.54
CA CYS A 120 -0.94 -3.08 0.60
C CYS A 120 -0.12 -2.75 1.85
N ARG A 121 -0.78 -2.53 3.00
CA ARG A 121 -0.10 -2.25 4.28
C ARG A 121 0.62 -3.46 4.90
N HIS A 122 0.48 -4.62 4.28
CA HIS A 122 1.11 -5.88 4.66
C HIS A 122 2.03 -6.41 3.55
N CYS A 123 2.49 -5.52 2.66
CA CYS A 123 3.41 -5.91 1.59
C CYS A 123 4.73 -6.40 2.18
N THR A 124 5.23 -7.54 1.71
CA THR A 124 6.53 -8.10 2.10
C THR A 124 7.68 -7.52 1.29
N ARG A 125 7.41 -6.55 0.40
CA ARG A 125 8.33 -5.97 -0.59
C ARG A 125 8.22 -4.46 -0.62
#